data_AF-W2JWB5-F1
#
_entry.id   AF-W2JWB5-F1
#
_cell.length_a   1.000
_cell.length_b   1.000
_cell.length_c   1.000
_cell.angle_alpha   90.00
_cell.angle_beta   90.00
_cell.angle_gamma   90.00
#
_symmetry.space_group_name_H-M   'P 1'
#
loop_
_entity.id
_entity.type
_entity.pdbx_description
1 polymer ?
#
loop_
_entity_poly.entity_id
_entity_poly.type
_entity_poly.pdbx_seq_one_letter_code
_entity_poly.pdbx_strand_id
1 'polypeptide(L)'
;MVQILRSIAAVASLALSMYAINAVAEELCSIAPLSYATAKTDYPDVAFAISAVEEYSIAAWYTDRLSTTDRAKMLKEITTKCSEDSRMTIVVYGIPNKDCNAGYSSGGAVSNTADYKAFLSDLTTAVGDRKVLYIVEPDALGLLAEDGGCGSKAGYLENLKVAIKALSANANAELYVDVGYWTLEYEGQRSKVVTIMKELAASGTLKGIAINTSNYRSTSQISELCSNFQTAIGSKDMACIADTSRNYVAPTTTDWCNVLAAGIGAPPTSETNVSNLDYFMWIKPPGESDGTCNGGPDAGKFFETGFQKLWDQGYFVNKLGMNTIAEGGTDTTSSQTQTTASQTTDSSGSEQTTDASASQTTDTTSSGMTDGSEAQTTDDTASQDTQDAGSATDEPDTTSPNVTGSSESQDTGSSAPETTETTETNTAPPTETPTVTPEAPVAQTSNCKVRRRVRKL
;
A
#
# COMPACT_ATOMS: atom_id res chain seq x y z
N MET A 1 15.13 -32.94 57.90
CA MET A 1 14.39 -33.31 56.67
C MET A 1 13.73 -32.06 56.04
N VAL A 2 14.47 -30.96 55.81
CA VAL A 2 13.87 -29.67 55.35
C VAL A 2 14.79 -28.93 54.34
N GLN A 3 15.53 -29.67 53.51
CA GLN A 3 16.56 -29.09 52.63
C GLN A 3 16.60 -29.66 51.20
N ILE A 4 15.68 -30.57 50.87
CA ILE A 4 15.64 -31.26 49.56
C ILE A 4 14.46 -30.78 48.68
N LEU A 5 13.40 -30.17 49.27
CA LEU A 5 12.21 -29.73 48.53
C LEU A 5 12.36 -28.42 47.75
N ARG A 6 13.44 -27.64 47.90
CA ARG A 6 13.60 -26.36 47.18
C ARG A 6 14.14 -26.49 45.75
N SER A 7 14.74 -27.63 45.39
CA SER A 7 15.42 -27.80 44.10
C SER A 7 14.50 -28.23 42.94
N ILE A 8 13.29 -28.74 43.22
CA ILE A 8 12.38 -29.29 42.19
C ILE A 8 11.52 -28.18 41.56
N ALA A 9 11.06 -27.20 42.35
CA ALA A 9 10.25 -26.08 41.87
C ALA A 9 10.99 -25.21 40.84
N ALA A 10 12.30 -24.98 41.03
CA ALA A 10 13.10 -24.12 40.15
C ALA A 10 13.27 -24.69 38.72
N VAL A 11 13.27 -26.01 38.56
CA VAL A 11 13.46 -26.67 37.25
C VAL A 11 12.16 -26.69 36.44
N ALA A 12 11.01 -26.85 37.09
CA ALA A 12 9.71 -26.78 36.43
C ALA A 12 9.42 -25.37 35.86
N SER A 13 9.81 -24.31 36.58
CA SER A 13 9.57 -22.93 36.14
C SER A 13 10.42 -22.48 34.95
N LEU A 14 11.54 -23.15 34.66
CA LEU A 14 12.45 -22.78 33.55
C LEU A 14 12.14 -23.50 32.24
N ALA A 15 11.31 -24.55 32.27
CA ALA A 15 10.88 -25.30 31.09
C ALA A 15 9.72 -24.64 30.32
N LEU A 16 9.07 -23.63 30.92
CA LEU A 16 7.89 -22.96 30.34
C LEU A 16 8.20 -21.63 29.64
N SER A 17 9.46 -21.16 29.71
CA SER A 17 9.88 -19.84 29.21
C SER A 17 10.60 -19.87 27.85
N MET A 18 10.62 -21.02 27.16
CA MET A 18 11.25 -21.16 25.83
C MET A 18 10.37 -21.86 24.79
N TYR A 19 9.05 -21.75 24.90
CA TYR A 19 8.24 -21.57 23.68
C TYR A 19 8.36 -20.12 23.21
N ALA A 20 9.58 -19.76 22.81
CA ALA A 20 9.75 -18.77 21.76
C ALA A 20 9.15 -19.42 20.50
N ILE A 21 7.86 -19.17 20.27
CA ILE A 21 7.28 -19.35 18.95
C ILE A 21 8.16 -18.48 18.04
N ASN A 22 8.94 -19.12 17.16
CA ASN A 22 9.49 -18.42 16.02
C ASN A 22 8.27 -17.98 15.21
N ALA A 23 7.81 -16.75 15.44
CA ALA A 23 6.76 -16.13 14.68
C ALA A 23 7.29 -15.97 13.26
N VAL A 24 7.06 -17.00 12.44
CA VAL A 24 7.38 -16.96 11.03
C VAL A 24 6.60 -15.78 10.45
N ALA A 25 7.31 -14.83 9.86
CA ALA A 25 6.72 -13.68 9.19
C ALA A 25 5.54 -14.14 8.33
N GLU A 26 4.37 -13.56 8.57
CA GLU A 26 3.14 -14.12 8.01
C GLU A 26 3.13 -13.92 6.50
N GLU A 27 3.08 -15.03 5.77
CA GLU A 27 3.21 -15.04 4.31
C GLU A 27 1.95 -14.42 3.70
N LEU A 28 2.06 -13.14 3.33
CA LEU A 28 1.05 -12.44 2.54
C LEU A 28 0.95 -13.13 1.17
N CYS A 29 -0.26 -13.50 0.78
CA CYS A 29 -0.54 -14.19 -0.48
C CYS A 29 -1.65 -13.49 -1.27
N SER A 30 -1.57 -13.55 -2.60
CA SER A 30 -2.54 -12.97 -3.52
C SER A 30 -2.46 -13.66 -4.89
N ILE A 31 -3.08 -13.05 -5.90
CA ILE A 31 -2.98 -13.44 -7.30
C ILE A 31 -2.44 -12.27 -8.12
N ALA A 32 -1.74 -12.57 -9.21
CA ALA A 32 -1.27 -11.54 -10.15
C ALA A 32 -2.45 -10.71 -10.72
N PRO A 33 -2.29 -9.38 -10.84
CA PRO A 33 -3.28 -8.50 -11.47
C PRO A 33 -3.73 -8.98 -12.85
N LEU A 34 -5.03 -8.85 -13.14
CA LEU A 34 -5.61 -9.31 -14.42
C LEU A 34 -5.00 -8.62 -15.64
N SER A 35 -4.48 -7.40 -15.48
CA SER A 35 -3.82 -6.62 -16.52
C SER A 35 -2.46 -7.19 -16.96
N TYR A 36 -1.72 -7.83 -16.04
CA TYR A 36 -0.32 -8.23 -16.24
C TYR A 36 -0.14 -9.35 -17.27
N ALA A 37 -1.09 -10.28 -17.36
CA ALA A 37 -1.03 -11.38 -18.32
C ALA A 37 -1.07 -10.87 -19.77
N THR A 38 -1.93 -9.88 -20.05
CA THR A 38 -2.00 -9.20 -21.34
C THR A 38 -0.79 -8.29 -21.52
N ALA A 39 -0.39 -7.52 -20.51
CA ALA A 39 0.75 -6.60 -20.58
C ALA A 39 2.07 -7.28 -20.96
N LYS A 40 2.36 -8.49 -20.44
CA LYS A 40 3.54 -9.28 -20.84
C LYS A 40 3.50 -9.77 -22.29
N THR A 41 2.32 -9.77 -22.93
CA THR A 41 2.13 -10.16 -24.34
C THR A 41 2.22 -8.94 -25.25
N ASP A 42 1.60 -7.82 -24.85
CA ASP A 42 1.57 -6.57 -25.61
C ASP A 42 2.90 -5.80 -25.53
N TYR A 43 3.62 -5.94 -24.41
CA TYR A 43 4.86 -5.21 -24.10
C TYR A 43 5.97 -6.17 -23.63
N PRO A 44 6.60 -6.94 -24.56
CA PRO A 44 7.60 -7.95 -24.20
C PRO A 44 8.82 -7.38 -23.48
N ASP A 45 9.23 -6.15 -23.81
CA ASP A 45 10.44 -5.51 -23.25
C ASP A 45 10.33 -5.24 -21.74
N VAL A 46 9.11 -5.08 -21.21
CA VAL A 46 8.86 -4.97 -19.75
C VAL A 46 8.48 -6.31 -19.10
N ALA A 47 8.35 -7.40 -19.87
CA ALA A 47 7.78 -8.64 -19.35
C ALA A 47 8.64 -9.32 -18.28
N PHE A 48 9.96 -9.15 -18.33
CA PHE A 48 10.87 -9.63 -17.27
C PHE A 48 10.63 -8.90 -15.94
N ALA A 49 10.40 -7.59 -16.00
CA ALA A 49 10.15 -6.73 -14.85
C ALA A 49 8.75 -6.98 -14.26
N ILE A 50 7.72 -7.17 -15.10
CA ILE A 50 6.39 -7.62 -14.64
C ILE A 50 6.52 -8.97 -13.92
N SER A 51 7.26 -9.93 -14.48
CA SER A 51 7.47 -11.24 -13.87
C SER A 51 8.21 -11.16 -12.53
N ALA A 52 9.17 -10.25 -12.38
CA ALA A 52 9.86 -10.01 -11.10
C ALA A 52 8.95 -9.34 -10.04
N VAL A 53 7.97 -8.55 -10.48
CA VAL A 53 6.94 -7.93 -9.62
C VAL A 53 5.86 -8.94 -9.21
N GLU A 54 5.51 -9.91 -10.07
CA GLU A 54 4.53 -10.97 -9.81
C GLU A 54 4.95 -12.02 -8.77
N GLU A 55 6.25 -12.16 -8.46
CA GLU A 55 6.74 -13.05 -7.39
C GLU A 55 6.40 -12.51 -5.97
N TYR A 56 5.72 -11.36 -5.86
CA TYR A 56 5.33 -10.71 -4.61
C TYR A 56 3.81 -10.49 -4.48
N SER A 57 3.32 -10.39 -3.24
CA SER A 57 1.90 -10.23 -2.92
C SER A 57 1.36 -8.82 -3.18
N ILE A 58 0.87 -8.60 -4.41
CA ILE A 58 0.06 -7.42 -4.78
C ILE A 58 -1.38 -7.67 -4.34
N ALA A 59 -1.98 -6.78 -3.55
CA ALA A 59 -3.33 -7.00 -3.02
C ALA A 59 -4.36 -7.13 -4.15
N ALA A 60 -5.21 -8.17 -4.10
CA ALA A 60 -6.19 -8.43 -5.14
C ALA A 60 -7.42 -7.53 -4.99
N TRP A 61 -7.76 -6.76 -6.03
CA TRP A 61 -8.88 -5.81 -6.00
C TRP A 61 -10.22 -6.52 -6.23
N TYR A 62 -10.92 -6.78 -5.14
CA TYR A 62 -12.32 -7.19 -5.14
C TYR A 62 -13.19 -5.95 -5.38
N THR A 63 -13.51 -5.67 -6.64
CA THR A 63 -14.27 -4.48 -7.05
C THR A 63 -15.49 -4.81 -7.90
N ASP A 64 -16.52 -3.97 -7.76
CA ASP A 64 -17.77 -4.02 -8.52
C ASP A 64 -17.63 -3.51 -9.97
N ARG A 65 -16.45 -2.99 -10.34
CA ARG A 65 -16.04 -2.74 -11.74
C ARG A 65 -15.77 -4.03 -12.52
N LEU A 66 -15.53 -5.16 -11.83
CA LEU A 66 -15.40 -6.48 -12.46
C LEU A 66 -16.79 -7.07 -12.75
N SER A 67 -16.90 -7.79 -13.88
CA SER A 67 -18.08 -8.61 -14.13
C SER A 67 -18.26 -9.65 -13.01
N THR A 68 -19.49 -10.10 -12.75
CA THR A 68 -19.74 -11.15 -11.75
C THR A 68 -18.94 -12.42 -12.05
N THR A 69 -18.69 -12.73 -13.33
CA THR A 69 -17.82 -13.85 -13.76
C THR A 69 -16.36 -13.64 -13.37
N ASP A 70 -15.80 -12.46 -13.66
CA ASP A 70 -14.39 -12.14 -13.35
C ASP A 70 -14.17 -12.02 -11.84
N ARG A 71 -15.16 -11.48 -11.11
CA ARG A 71 -15.15 -11.37 -9.66
C ARG A 71 -15.22 -12.75 -8.98
N ALA A 72 -16.10 -13.64 -9.46
CA ALA A 72 -16.16 -15.03 -8.99
C ALA A 72 -14.89 -15.83 -9.36
N LYS A 73 -14.30 -15.57 -10.54
CA LYS A 73 -13.01 -16.14 -10.95
C LYS A 73 -11.87 -15.67 -10.02
N MET A 74 -11.80 -14.38 -9.71
CA MET A 74 -10.81 -13.79 -8.79
C MET A 74 -10.92 -14.42 -7.39
N LEU A 75 -12.13 -14.51 -6.83
CA LEU A 75 -12.38 -15.20 -5.55
C LEU A 75 -11.93 -16.67 -5.59
N LYS A 76 -12.29 -17.41 -6.64
CA LYS A 76 -11.87 -18.81 -6.81
C LYS A 76 -10.35 -18.94 -6.95
N GLU A 77 -9.69 -18.05 -7.68
CA GLU A 77 -8.25 -18.13 -7.91
C GLU A 77 -7.45 -17.81 -6.64
N ILE A 78 -7.78 -16.76 -5.88
CA ILE A 78 -7.05 -16.45 -4.64
C ILE A 78 -7.24 -17.54 -3.59
N THR A 79 -8.47 -18.06 -3.44
CA THR A 79 -8.75 -19.17 -2.51
C THR A 79 -8.14 -20.50 -2.95
N THR A 80 -7.91 -20.74 -4.25
CA THR A 80 -7.25 -21.97 -4.73
C THR A 80 -5.71 -21.86 -4.68
N LYS A 81 -5.15 -20.65 -4.90
CA LYS A 81 -3.69 -20.43 -4.99
C LYS A 81 -3.03 -20.19 -3.64
N CYS A 82 -3.70 -19.48 -2.73
CA CYS A 82 -3.18 -19.24 -1.39
C CYS A 82 -3.40 -20.44 -0.47
N SER A 83 -2.41 -20.77 0.35
CA SER A 83 -2.49 -21.85 1.35
C SER A 83 -3.33 -21.41 2.55
N GLU A 84 -3.74 -22.36 3.39
CA GLU A 84 -4.45 -22.07 4.66
C GLU A 84 -3.55 -21.38 5.70
N ASP A 85 -2.22 -21.58 5.60
CA ASP A 85 -1.25 -20.93 6.47
C ASP A 85 -0.93 -19.48 6.06
N SER A 86 -1.10 -19.14 4.78
CA SER A 86 -0.87 -17.80 4.23
C SER A 86 -2.05 -16.84 4.45
N ARG A 87 -1.79 -15.54 4.57
CA ARG A 87 -2.82 -14.50 4.71
C ARG A 87 -3.16 -13.92 3.33
N MET A 88 -4.38 -14.15 2.85
CA MET A 88 -4.85 -13.57 1.59
C MET A 88 -4.96 -12.04 1.69
N THR A 89 -4.47 -11.28 0.71
CA THR A 89 -4.53 -9.81 0.71
C THR A 89 -5.57 -9.30 -0.30
N ILE A 90 -6.62 -8.64 0.18
CA ILE A 90 -7.79 -8.25 -0.64
C ILE A 90 -8.12 -6.77 -0.39
N VAL A 91 -8.22 -6.00 -1.46
CA VAL A 91 -8.81 -4.66 -1.43
C VAL A 91 -10.31 -4.81 -1.70
N VAL A 92 -11.15 -4.35 -0.77
CA VAL A 92 -12.60 -4.31 -0.94
C VAL A 92 -12.96 -2.93 -1.47
N TYR A 93 -13.40 -2.85 -2.73
CA TYR A 93 -13.63 -1.57 -3.41
C TYR A 93 -14.92 -1.60 -4.25
N GLY A 94 -16.06 -1.46 -3.57
CA GLY A 94 -17.39 -1.51 -4.18
C GLY A 94 -18.47 -0.76 -3.40
N ILE A 95 -18.12 0.21 -2.55
CA ILE A 95 -19.09 1.01 -1.80
C ILE A 95 -20.04 1.78 -2.74
N PRO A 96 -21.36 1.88 -2.45
CA PRO A 96 -22.28 2.66 -3.28
C PRO A 96 -21.80 4.11 -3.43
N ASN A 97 -21.85 4.62 -4.66
CA ASN A 97 -21.35 5.96 -5.02
C ASN A 97 -19.85 6.19 -4.75
N LYS A 98 -19.01 5.13 -4.78
CA LYS A 98 -17.54 5.22 -4.67
C LYS A 98 -16.94 6.28 -5.62
N ASP A 99 -15.76 6.79 -5.27
CA ASP A 99 -15.06 7.84 -6.04
C ASP A 99 -15.99 9.02 -6.40
N CYS A 100 -16.70 9.53 -5.38
CA CYS A 100 -17.61 10.67 -5.51
C CYS A 100 -16.93 12.03 -5.78
N ASN A 101 -15.61 12.06 -6.04
CA ASN A 101 -14.81 13.27 -6.19
C ASN A 101 -13.98 13.30 -7.49
N ALA A 102 -13.13 12.28 -7.74
CA ALA A 102 -12.27 12.26 -8.93
C ALA A 102 -12.96 11.61 -10.15
N GLY A 103 -13.88 10.68 -9.92
CA GLY A 103 -14.81 10.11 -10.90
C GLY A 103 -14.27 8.98 -11.79
N TYR A 104 -12.94 8.80 -11.90
CA TYR A 104 -12.28 7.81 -12.77
C TYR A 104 -12.64 6.34 -12.46
N SER A 105 -13.10 6.04 -11.24
CA SER A 105 -13.54 4.71 -10.79
C SER A 105 -14.99 4.66 -10.29
N SER A 106 -15.77 5.73 -10.52
CA SER A 106 -17.14 5.89 -10.01
C SER A 106 -18.15 4.84 -10.52
N GLY A 107 -18.02 4.39 -11.78
CA GLY A 107 -18.89 3.36 -12.35
C GLY A 107 -18.68 1.97 -11.76
N GLY A 108 -19.72 1.15 -11.70
CA GLY A 108 -19.68 -0.22 -11.18
C GLY A 108 -21.07 -0.84 -11.02
N ALA A 109 -21.14 -2.07 -10.51
CA ALA A 109 -22.38 -2.82 -10.33
C ALA A 109 -23.13 -2.55 -9.01
N VAL A 110 -22.51 -1.90 -8.02
CA VAL A 110 -23.15 -1.63 -6.71
C VAL A 110 -23.78 -0.23 -6.70
N SER A 111 -25.12 -0.18 -6.75
CA SER A 111 -25.88 1.08 -6.76
C SER A 111 -26.36 1.53 -5.38
N ASN A 112 -26.54 0.57 -4.45
CA ASN A 112 -27.14 0.84 -3.15
C ASN A 112 -26.71 -0.18 -2.07
N THR A 113 -27.09 0.06 -0.81
CA THR A 113 -26.70 -0.75 0.36
C THR A 113 -27.19 -2.21 0.33
N ALA A 114 -28.23 -2.55 -0.43
CA ALA A 114 -28.65 -3.95 -0.63
C ALA A 114 -27.70 -4.67 -1.59
N ASP A 115 -27.36 -4.05 -2.72
CA ASP A 115 -26.35 -4.54 -3.67
C ASP A 115 -25.00 -4.72 -2.96
N TYR A 116 -24.60 -3.75 -2.13
CA TYR A 116 -23.35 -3.79 -1.39
C TYR A 116 -23.30 -4.95 -0.39
N LYS A 117 -24.43 -5.27 0.27
CA LYS A 117 -24.53 -6.45 1.14
C LYS A 117 -24.41 -7.75 0.36
N ALA A 118 -24.96 -7.84 -0.86
CA ALA A 118 -24.78 -9.01 -1.72
C ALA A 118 -23.31 -9.12 -2.19
N PHE A 119 -22.70 -8.02 -2.64
CA PHE A 119 -21.30 -7.93 -3.03
C PHE A 119 -20.33 -8.35 -1.90
N LEU A 120 -20.58 -7.92 -0.67
CA LEU A 120 -19.84 -8.37 0.52
C LEU A 120 -20.12 -9.85 0.86
N SER A 121 -21.35 -10.32 0.67
CA SER A 121 -21.74 -11.71 0.95
C SER A 121 -21.06 -12.70 0.01
N ASP A 122 -20.88 -12.35 -1.27
CA ASP A 122 -20.08 -13.13 -2.24
C ASP A 122 -18.65 -13.35 -1.70
N LEU A 123 -18.00 -12.27 -1.25
CA LEU A 123 -16.63 -12.25 -0.73
C LEU A 123 -16.49 -13.06 0.56
N THR A 124 -17.32 -12.80 1.56
CA THR A 124 -17.23 -13.50 2.86
C THR A 124 -17.59 -14.97 2.75
N THR A 125 -18.50 -15.36 1.85
CA THR A 125 -18.81 -16.77 1.57
C THR A 125 -17.64 -17.50 0.92
N ALA A 126 -16.91 -16.85 0.00
CA ALA A 126 -15.76 -17.46 -0.66
C ALA A 126 -14.52 -17.54 0.23
N VAL A 127 -14.26 -16.52 1.05
CA VAL A 127 -13.13 -16.50 1.99
C VAL A 127 -13.39 -17.39 3.22
N GLY A 128 -14.64 -17.47 3.70
CA GLY A 128 -14.98 -18.22 4.91
C GLY A 128 -14.18 -17.75 6.14
N ASP A 129 -13.77 -18.68 6.99
CA ASP A 129 -12.96 -18.44 8.20
C ASP A 129 -11.44 -18.34 7.93
N ARG A 130 -11.01 -18.21 6.66
CA ARG A 130 -9.58 -18.24 6.31
C ARG A 130 -8.83 -16.98 6.71
N LYS A 131 -7.51 -17.07 6.87
CA LYS A 131 -6.64 -15.91 7.10
C LYS A 131 -6.74 -14.91 5.94
N VAL A 132 -7.10 -13.68 6.27
CA VAL A 132 -7.25 -12.61 5.27
C VAL A 132 -6.84 -11.26 5.87
N LEU A 133 -6.36 -10.35 5.02
CA LEU A 133 -6.17 -8.94 5.28
C LEU A 133 -7.05 -8.17 4.32
N TYR A 134 -8.01 -7.42 4.86
CA TYR A 134 -8.89 -6.55 4.10
C TYR A 134 -8.43 -5.10 4.19
N ILE A 135 -8.14 -4.51 3.04
CA ILE A 135 -8.05 -3.06 2.86
C ILE A 135 -9.46 -2.59 2.50
N VAL A 136 -10.11 -1.88 3.42
CA VAL A 136 -11.54 -1.56 3.30
C VAL A 136 -11.76 -0.20 2.66
N GLU A 137 -12.34 -0.22 1.45
CA GLU A 137 -12.86 0.91 0.67
C GLU A 137 -11.92 2.12 0.59
N PRO A 138 -10.86 2.04 -0.24
CA PRO A 138 -9.99 3.16 -0.60
C PRO A 138 -10.73 4.48 -0.82
N ASP A 139 -10.15 5.56 -0.30
CA ASP A 139 -10.68 6.94 -0.31
C ASP A 139 -11.98 7.17 0.48
N ALA A 140 -12.76 6.14 0.83
CA ALA A 140 -14.12 6.30 1.35
C ALA A 140 -14.17 6.98 2.73
N LEU A 141 -13.27 6.65 3.67
CA LEU A 141 -13.20 7.40 4.93
C LEU A 141 -12.60 8.79 4.70
N GLY A 142 -11.64 8.93 3.79
CA GLY A 142 -10.99 10.20 3.47
C GLY A 142 -11.98 11.26 2.97
N LEU A 143 -12.76 10.91 1.94
CA LEU A 143 -13.82 11.75 1.35
C LEU A 143 -15.05 11.95 2.27
N LEU A 144 -15.14 11.19 3.38
CA LEU A 144 -16.14 11.36 4.44
C LEU A 144 -15.64 12.30 5.56
N ALA A 145 -14.33 12.38 5.80
CA ALA A 145 -13.72 13.28 6.79
C ALA A 145 -13.51 14.72 6.25
N GLU A 146 -13.42 14.88 4.94
CA GLU A 146 -13.22 16.18 4.27
C GLU A 146 -14.34 17.20 4.56
N ASP A 147 -13.98 18.47 4.77
CA ASP A 147 -14.95 19.55 5.02
C ASP A 147 -15.78 19.88 3.79
N GLY A 148 -17.10 19.62 3.86
CA GLY A 148 -18.00 19.70 2.71
C GLY A 148 -17.87 18.52 1.74
N GLY A 149 -17.05 17.52 2.07
CA GLY A 149 -16.74 16.35 1.25
C GLY A 149 -17.96 15.53 0.81
N CYS A 150 -17.81 14.85 -0.32
CA CYS A 150 -18.91 14.13 -0.96
C CYS A 150 -19.35 12.87 -0.18
N GLY A 151 -18.48 12.28 0.64
CA GLY A 151 -18.70 10.97 1.26
C GLY A 151 -19.90 10.90 2.22
N SER A 152 -20.25 12.01 2.86
CA SER A 152 -21.46 12.11 3.70
C SER A 152 -22.74 11.98 2.86
N LYS A 153 -22.82 12.70 1.74
CA LYS A 153 -23.95 12.64 0.79
C LYS A 153 -24.01 11.31 0.03
N ALA A 154 -22.85 10.71 -0.24
CA ALA A 154 -22.70 9.38 -0.85
C ALA A 154 -23.17 8.23 0.07
N GLY A 155 -23.33 8.49 1.38
CA GLY A 155 -23.75 7.50 2.37
C GLY A 155 -22.62 6.59 2.86
N TYR A 156 -21.36 7.04 2.78
CA TYR A 156 -20.20 6.20 3.08
C TYR A 156 -20.17 5.68 4.52
N LEU A 157 -20.51 6.50 5.53
CA LEU A 157 -20.44 6.10 6.94
C LEU A 157 -21.24 4.81 7.24
N GLU A 158 -22.50 4.75 6.80
CA GLU A 158 -23.37 3.60 7.08
C GLU A 158 -23.02 2.38 6.22
N ASN A 159 -22.49 2.56 5.01
CA ASN A 159 -21.99 1.45 4.21
C ASN A 159 -20.65 0.92 4.74
N LEU A 160 -19.74 1.77 5.24
CA LEU A 160 -18.54 1.34 5.95
C LEU A 160 -18.90 0.52 7.21
N LYS A 161 -19.88 0.95 8.01
CA LYS A 161 -20.39 0.16 9.15
C LYS A 161 -20.91 -1.22 8.72
N VAL A 162 -21.58 -1.31 7.57
CA VAL A 162 -22.01 -2.59 6.96
C VAL A 162 -20.80 -3.44 6.53
N ALA A 163 -19.77 -2.84 5.93
CA ALA A 163 -18.54 -3.53 5.52
C ALA A 163 -17.81 -4.12 6.73
N ILE A 164 -17.53 -3.32 7.76
CA ILE A 164 -16.80 -3.79 8.96
C ILE A 164 -17.56 -4.94 9.62
N LYS A 165 -18.89 -4.79 9.80
CA LYS A 165 -19.73 -5.84 10.39
C LYS A 165 -19.76 -7.15 9.59
N ALA A 166 -19.69 -7.08 8.26
CA ALA A 166 -19.68 -8.26 7.40
C ALA A 166 -18.30 -8.94 7.39
N LEU A 167 -17.24 -8.15 7.21
CA LEU A 167 -15.87 -8.64 7.05
C LEU A 167 -15.27 -9.15 8.37
N SER A 168 -15.57 -8.51 9.50
CA SER A 168 -15.09 -8.92 10.83
C SER A 168 -15.86 -10.10 11.44
N ALA A 169 -16.77 -10.74 10.69
CA ALA A 169 -17.44 -11.96 11.12
C ALA A 169 -16.49 -13.18 11.09
N ASN A 170 -15.49 -13.15 10.20
CA ASN A 170 -14.37 -14.09 10.20
C ASN A 170 -13.36 -13.68 11.29
N ALA A 171 -13.15 -14.55 12.28
CA ALA A 171 -12.26 -14.29 13.41
C ALA A 171 -10.76 -14.24 13.07
N ASN A 172 -10.36 -14.69 11.88
CA ASN A 172 -8.98 -14.66 11.36
C ASN A 172 -8.72 -13.47 10.41
N ALA A 173 -9.71 -12.59 10.19
CA ALA A 173 -9.60 -11.43 9.32
C ALA A 173 -8.96 -10.22 10.03
N GLU A 174 -7.96 -9.61 9.39
CA GLU A 174 -7.40 -8.32 9.79
C GLU A 174 -7.98 -7.21 8.91
N LEU A 175 -8.68 -6.25 9.51
CA LEU A 175 -9.34 -5.15 8.79
C LEU A 175 -8.57 -3.84 9.01
N TYR A 176 -8.10 -3.26 7.91
CA TYR A 176 -7.49 -1.94 7.85
C TYR A 176 -8.38 -1.02 7.00
N VAL A 177 -8.94 0.03 7.60
CA VAL A 177 -9.77 0.99 6.86
C VAL A 177 -8.87 1.99 6.17
N ASP A 178 -9.04 2.22 4.86
CA ASP A 178 -8.29 3.29 4.19
C ASP A 178 -8.82 4.66 4.60
N VAL A 179 -7.91 5.61 4.86
CA VAL A 179 -8.25 6.94 5.37
C VAL A 179 -7.87 8.10 4.44
N GLY A 180 -7.16 7.82 3.34
CA GLY A 180 -6.45 8.83 2.55
C GLY A 180 -5.31 9.50 3.35
N TYR A 181 -4.08 9.56 2.82
CA TYR A 181 -2.94 10.04 3.62
C TYR A 181 -3.09 11.50 4.10
N TRP A 182 -3.74 12.35 3.28
CA TRP A 182 -3.90 13.79 3.50
C TRP A 182 -4.74 14.13 4.75
N THR A 183 -5.69 13.26 5.10
CA THR A 183 -6.55 13.47 6.28
C THR A 183 -5.79 13.36 7.60
N LEU A 184 -4.62 12.72 7.60
CA LEU A 184 -3.77 12.57 8.77
C LEU A 184 -2.77 13.73 8.95
N GLU A 185 -2.52 14.53 7.92
CA GLU A 185 -1.52 15.62 7.95
C GLU A 185 -1.98 16.74 8.91
N TYR A 186 -3.28 17.08 8.87
CA TYR A 186 -3.87 18.18 9.66
C TYR A 186 -4.67 17.67 10.85
N GLU A 187 -4.49 18.29 12.02
CA GLU A 187 -5.10 17.85 13.29
C GLU A 187 -6.64 17.84 13.26
N GLY A 188 -7.26 18.84 12.62
CA GLY A 188 -8.71 18.92 12.49
C GLY A 188 -9.30 17.77 11.66
N GLN A 189 -8.66 17.42 10.54
CA GLN A 189 -9.07 16.28 9.70
C GLN A 189 -8.80 14.95 10.44
N ARG A 190 -7.62 14.81 11.06
CA ARG A 190 -7.22 13.63 11.84
C ARG A 190 -8.17 13.37 13.01
N SER A 191 -8.71 14.41 13.63
CA SER A 191 -9.72 14.29 14.71
C SER A 191 -11.07 13.74 14.21
N LYS A 192 -11.47 14.06 12.98
CA LYS A 192 -12.63 13.45 12.33
C LYS A 192 -12.38 11.99 11.96
N VAL A 193 -11.19 11.67 11.42
CA VAL A 193 -10.78 10.28 11.15
C VAL A 193 -10.87 9.43 12.42
N VAL A 194 -10.34 9.95 13.54
CA VAL A 194 -10.46 9.33 14.87
C VAL A 194 -11.92 9.13 15.31
N THR A 195 -12.80 10.07 15.00
CA THR A 195 -14.23 10.00 15.36
C THR A 195 -14.93 8.93 14.54
N ILE A 196 -14.74 8.91 13.22
CA ILE A 196 -15.30 7.91 12.31
C ILE A 196 -14.76 6.51 12.67
N MET A 197 -13.45 6.36 12.90
CA MET A 197 -12.85 5.08 13.30
C MET A 197 -13.43 4.53 14.61
N LYS A 198 -13.81 5.40 15.56
CA LYS A 198 -14.50 5.00 16.80
C LYS A 198 -15.93 4.53 16.55
N GLU A 199 -16.66 5.11 15.59
CA GLU A 199 -17.96 4.60 15.14
C GLU A 199 -17.86 3.27 14.38
N LEU A 200 -16.83 3.11 13.53
CA LEU A 200 -16.61 1.87 12.78
C LEU A 200 -16.21 0.71 13.70
N ALA A 201 -15.37 0.97 14.70
CA ALA A 201 -14.99 -0.02 15.73
C ALA A 201 -16.18 -0.47 16.61
N ALA A 202 -17.27 0.30 16.68
CA ALA A 202 -18.51 -0.13 17.33
C ALA A 202 -19.36 -1.09 16.47
N SER A 203 -19.00 -1.28 15.19
CA SER A 203 -19.71 -2.16 14.24
C SER A 203 -19.06 -3.53 14.04
N GLY A 204 -17.77 -3.67 14.39
CA GLY A 204 -17.00 -4.91 14.29
C GLY A 204 -15.52 -4.70 14.61
N THR A 205 -14.73 -5.77 14.60
CA THR A 205 -13.30 -5.73 14.93
C THR A 205 -12.51 -5.01 13.85
N LEU A 206 -11.67 -4.06 14.25
CA LEU A 206 -10.69 -3.39 13.40
C LEU A 206 -9.27 -3.65 13.92
N LYS A 207 -8.31 -3.81 13.00
CA LYS A 207 -6.89 -3.97 13.29
C LYS A 207 -6.13 -2.65 13.19
N GLY A 208 -6.55 -1.77 12.28
CA GLY A 208 -5.83 -0.52 12.02
C GLY A 208 -6.41 0.32 10.89
N ILE A 209 -5.53 1.14 10.30
CA ILE A 209 -5.79 1.94 9.11
C ILE A 209 -4.83 1.62 7.97
N ALA A 210 -5.29 1.77 6.73
CA ALA A 210 -4.43 1.77 5.55
C ALA A 210 -4.04 3.21 5.21
N ILE A 211 -2.76 3.42 4.90
CA ILE A 211 -2.19 4.73 4.55
C ILE A 211 -1.44 4.59 3.22
N ASN A 212 -1.49 5.67 2.43
CA ASN A 212 -0.79 5.82 1.16
C ASN A 212 -1.30 4.93 -0.01
N THR A 213 -2.45 4.26 0.14
CA THR A 213 -3.09 3.49 -0.95
C THR A 213 -3.11 4.28 -2.25
N SER A 214 -2.55 3.70 -3.32
CA SER A 214 -2.43 4.37 -4.63
C SER A 214 -1.66 5.69 -4.64
N ASN A 215 -0.80 5.99 -3.66
CA ASN A 215 -0.07 7.25 -3.56
C ASN A 215 1.44 7.04 -3.26
N TYR A 216 2.16 8.14 -3.02
CA TYR A 216 3.62 8.21 -3.18
C TYR A 216 4.38 8.70 -1.92
N ARG A 217 3.72 8.81 -0.77
CA ARG A 217 4.34 9.27 0.49
C ARG A 217 5.43 8.30 0.97
N SER A 218 6.53 8.83 1.46
CA SER A 218 7.65 8.01 1.94
C SER A 218 7.26 7.20 3.18
N THR A 219 7.88 6.04 3.38
CA THR A 219 7.61 5.18 4.55
C THR A 219 7.87 5.90 5.90
N SER A 220 8.80 6.88 5.94
CA SER A 220 8.99 7.72 7.12
C SER A 220 7.81 8.66 7.38
N GLN A 221 7.29 9.34 6.35
CA GLN A 221 6.08 10.16 6.46
C GLN A 221 4.88 9.30 6.89
N ILE A 222 4.72 8.10 6.33
CA ILE A 222 3.62 7.18 6.69
C ILE A 222 3.72 6.75 8.17
N SER A 223 4.92 6.45 8.67
CA SER A 223 5.15 6.12 10.09
C SER A 223 4.88 7.31 11.03
N GLU A 224 5.20 8.54 10.60
CA GLU A 224 4.87 9.76 11.35
C GLU A 224 3.35 9.99 11.41
N LEU A 225 2.66 9.93 10.27
CA LEU A 225 1.20 10.07 10.18
C LEU A 225 0.48 9.00 11.00
N CYS A 226 0.97 7.76 10.97
CA CYS A 226 0.47 6.68 11.81
C CYS A 226 0.71 6.96 13.32
N SER A 227 1.88 7.48 13.70
CA SER A 227 2.16 7.87 15.09
C SER A 227 1.23 8.97 15.59
N ASN A 228 0.93 9.95 14.74
CA ASN A 228 0.01 11.04 15.02
C ASN A 228 -1.44 10.55 15.14
N PHE A 229 -1.87 9.61 14.27
CA PHE A 229 -3.17 8.95 14.37
C PHE A 229 -3.31 8.14 15.66
N GLN A 230 -2.34 7.28 15.99
CA GLN A 230 -2.33 6.48 17.22
C GLN A 230 -2.42 7.34 18.48
N THR A 231 -1.73 8.47 18.48
CA THR A 231 -1.77 9.44 19.59
C THR A 231 -3.15 10.10 19.70
N ALA A 232 -3.76 10.50 18.58
CA ALA A 232 -5.08 11.13 18.56
C ALA A 232 -6.24 10.15 18.85
N ILE A 233 -6.15 8.88 18.44
CA ILE A 233 -7.16 7.86 18.75
C ILE A 233 -7.07 7.40 20.21
N GLY A 234 -5.87 7.43 20.80
CA GLY A 234 -5.57 7.00 22.17
C GLY A 234 -5.21 5.52 22.29
N SER A 235 -4.72 4.88 21.22
CA SER A 235 -4.34 3.46 21.21
C SER A 235 -3.11 3.24 20.33
N LYS A 236 -2.21 2.37 20.82
CA LYS A 236 -1.05 1.86 20.07
C LYS A 236 -1.33 0.51 19.38
N ASP A 237 -2.41 -0.16 19.76
CA ASP A 237 -2.84 -1.44 19.17
C ASP A 237 -3.58 -1.24 17.84
N MET A 238 -4.14 -0.03 17.63
CA MET A 238 -4.64 0.41 16.33
C MET A 238 -3.45 0.71 15.42
N ALA A 239 -2.97 -0.31 14.71
CA ALA A 239 -1.78 -0.24 13.87
C ALA A 239 -2.06 0.43 12.51
N CYS A 240 -1.04 0.51 11.66
CA CYS A 240 -1.22 0.95 10.27
C CYS A 240 -0.53 -0.01 9.29
N ILE A 241 -0.98 0.02 8.04
CA ILE A 241 -0.26 -0.55 6.89
C ILE A 241 0.13 0.55 5.90
N ALA A 242 1.23 0.35 5.20
CA ALA A 242 1.75 1.28 4.20
C ALA A 242 1.65 0.67 2.80
N ASP A 243 0.97 1.35 1.87
CA ASP A 243 1.16 1.05 0.44
C ASP A 243 2.55 1.53 0.01
N THR A 244 3.43 0.59 -0.32
CA THR A 244 4.78 0.81 -0.84
C THR A 244 4.89 0.55 -2.34
N SER A 245 3.78 0.34 -3.05
CA SER A 245 3.76 0.03 -4.48
C SER A 245 4.49 1.04 -5.37
N ARG A 246 4.53 2.32 -4.98
CA ARG A 246 5.06 3.43 -5.80
C ARG A 246 5.90 4.47 -5.05
N ASN A 247 6.37 4.17 -3.83
CA ASN A 247 6.95 5.18 -2.92
C ASN A 247 8.48 5.14 -2.72
N TYR A 248 9.26 4.55 -3.64
CA TYR A 248 10.73 4.51 -3.52
C TYR A 248 11.38 5.89 -3.58
N VAL A 249 10.95 6.70 -4.54
CA VAL A 249 11.37 8.09 -4.70
C VAL A 249 10.50 8.95 -3.79
N ALA A 250 11.14 9.79 -2.97
CA ALA A 250 10.41 10.73 -2.11
C ALA A 250 9.60 11.72 -2.96
N PRO A 251 8.32 11.97 -2.64
CA PRO A 251 7.44 12.71 -3.53
C PRO A 251 7.76 14.20 -3.56
N THR A 252 7.90 14.75 -4.76
CA THR A 252 8.10 16.19 -4.99
C THR A 252 6.79 16.94 -5.26
N THR A 253 5.65 16.25 -5.24
CA THR A 253 4.31 16.79 -5.53
C THR A 253 3.22 16.14 -4.65
N THR A 254 2.07 16.80 -4.55
CA THR A 254 0.81 16.27 -4.02
C THR A 254 -0.06 15.60 -5.10
N ASP A 255 0.36 15.62 -6.37
CA ASP A 255 -0.33 14.88 -7.44
C ASP A 255 -0.48 13.39 -7.08
N TRP A 256 -1.66 12.85 -7.36
CA TRP A 256 -2.01 11.45 -7.10
C TRP A 256 -2.06 10.59 -8.38
N CYS A 257 -2.16 11.23 -9.55
CA CYS A 257 -2.53 10.56 -10.80
C CYS A 257 -1.31 10.33 -11.69
N ASN A 258 -0.88 9.07 -11.86
CA ASN A 258 0.21 8.65 -12.74
C ASN A 258 1.51 9.49 -12.60
N VAL A 259 2.03 9.64 -11.37
CA VAL A 259 3.26 10.43 -11.13
C VAL A 259 4.50 9.73 -11.72
N LEU A 260 4.99 10.21 -12.87
CA LEU A 260 6.09 9.61 -13.62
C LEU A 260 7.48 9.71 -12.95
N ALA A 261 7.61 10.50 -11.88
CA ALA A 261 8.83 10.59 -11.06
C ALA A 261 8.87 9.57 -9.89
N ALA A 262 7.85 8.71 -9.78
CA ALA A 262 7.77 7.68 -8.75
C ALA A 262 8.60 6.42 -9.09
N GLY A 263 8.85 5.58 -8.07
CA GLY A 263 9.54 4.29 -8.22
C GLY A 263 8.90 3.20 -7.36
N ILE A 264 8.91 1.93 -7.79
CA ILE A 264 8.38 0.80 -7.01
C ILE A 264 9.12 0.73 -5.67
N GLY A 265 8.41 0.86 -4.56
CA GLY A 265 8.99 0.92 -3.21
C GLY A 265 9.41 -0.45 -2.67
N ALA A 266 9.57 -0.52 -1.34
CA ALA A 266 9.95 -1.76 -0.66
C ALA A 266 8.92 -2.88 -0.94
N PRO A 267 9.34 -4.14 -1.20
CA PRO A 267 8.40 -5.23 -1.42
C PRO A 267 7.51 -5.54 -0.20
N PRO A 268 6.36 -6.21 -0.40
CA PRO A 268 5.44 -6.57 0.66
C PRO A 268 6.09 -7.44 1.74
N THR A 269 5.91 -7.11 3.01
CA THR A 269 6.46 -7.85 4.15
C THR A 269 5.81 -7.45 5.48
N SER A 270 5.73 -8.38 6.44
CA SER A 270 5.45 -8.07 7.86
C SER A 270 6.72 -7.73 8.65
N GLU A 271 7.92 -7.99 8.10
CA GLU A 271 9.21 -7.62 8.70
C GLU A 271 9.58 -6.17 8.35
N THR A 272 8.67 -5.22 8.60
CA THR A 272 8.81 -3.80 8.22
C THR A 272 10.00 -3.11 8.88
N ASN A 273 10.40 -3.59 10.06
CA ASN A 273 11.35 -2.94 10.98
C ASN A 273 10.92 -1.51 11.40
N VAL A 274 9.62 -1.19 11.28
CA VAL A 274 9.02 0.08 11.69
C VAL A 274 7.89 -0.21 12.68
N SER A 275 8.07 0.17 13.94
CA SER A 275 7.31 -0.37 15.09
C SER A 275 5.82 -0.03 15.16
N ASN A 276 5.30 0.76 14.23
CA ASN A 276 3.87 1.08 14.10
C ASN A 276 3.28 0.73 12.71
N LEU A 277 4.07 0.11 11.83
CA LEU A 277 3.62 -0.38 10.54
C LEU A 277 3.67 -1.91 10.56
N ASP A 278 2.50 -2.56 10.61
CA ASP A 278 2.41 -4.02 10.68
C ASP A 278 2.86 -4.69 9.37
N TYR A 279 2.56 -4.05 8.24
CA TYR A 279 2.94 -4.52 6.92
C TYR A 279 3.34 -3.36 5.99
N PHE A 280 4.36 -3.61 5.17
CA PHE A 280 4.47 -3.00 3.84
C PHE A 280 3.66 -3.85 2.88
N MET A 281 2.92 -3.20 1.98
CA MET A 281 2.05 -3.88 1.01
C MET A 281 2.11 -3.17 -0.33
N TRP A 282 1.90 -3.89 -1.43
CA TRP A 282 1.60 -3.28 -2.71
C TRP A 282 0.08 -3.32 -2.88
N ILE A 283 -0.58 -2.26 -2.42
CA ILE A 283 -2.05 -2.18 -2.41
C ILE A 283 -2.53 -1.82 -3.81
N LYS A 284 -2.02 -0.72 -4.37
CA LYS A 284 -2.10 -0.44 -5.82
C LYS A 284 -1.19 -1.39 -6.60
N PRO A 285 -1.66 -2.02 -7.70
CA PRO A 285 -0.78 -2.76 -8.61
C PRO A 285 0.22 -1.83 -9.30
N PRO A 286 1.54 -2.04 -9.17
CA PRO A 286 2.54 -1.26 -9.90
C PRO A 286 2.30 -1.30 -11.41
N GLY A 287 2.23 -0.14 -12.06
CA GLY A 287 2.00 -0.04 -13.50
C GLY A 287 0.53 -0.04 -13.96
N GLU A 288 -0.46 -0.27 -13.09
CA GLU A 288 -1.86 0.03 -13.47
C GLU A 288 -2.13 1.54 -13.37
N SER A 289 -2.77 2.10 -14.39
CA SER A 289 -3.07 3.53 -14.46
C SER A 289 -4.07 3.98 -13.40
N ASP A 290 -3.96 5.23 -12.98
CA ASP A 290 -4.92 5.92 -12.12
C ASP A 290 -6.04 6.62 -12.91
N GLY A 291 -5.84 6.82 -14.22
CA GLY A 291 -6.73 7.59 -15.10
C GLY A 291 -5.96 8.17 -16.30
N THR A 292 -6.65 8.91 -17.16
CA THR A 292 -6.09 9.44 -18.43
C THR A 292 -5.12 10.63 -18.28
N CYS A 293 -4.74 10.95 -17.04
CA CYS A 293 -3.72 11.94 -16.69
C CYS A 293 -2.30 11.50 -17.11
N ASN A 294 -1.41 12.46 -17.36
CA ASN A 294 0.02 12.23 -17.61
C ASN A 294 0.34 11.18 -18.70
N GLY A 295 -0.54 11.04 -19.69
CA GLY A 295 -0.41 10.08 -20.80
C GLY A 295 -0.88 8.65 -20.50
N GLY A 296 -1.53 8.42 -19.35
CA GLY A 296 -2.06 7.11 -18.99
C GLY A 296 -3.32 6.70 -19.77
N PRO A 297 -3.61 5.39 -19.84
CA PRO A 297 -4.90 4.83 -20.27
C PRO A 297 -5.97 4.93 -19.16
N ASP A 298 -7.15 4.34 -19.39
CA ASP A 298 -8.23 4.27 -18.38
C ASP A 298 -7.77 3.67 -17.05
N ALA A 299 -8.35 4.12 -15.93
CA ALA A 299 -8.01 3.66 -14.59
C ALA A 299 -8.16 2.13 -14.45
N GLY A 300 -7.08 1.43 -14.06
CA GLY A 300 -7.01 -0.04 -13.99
C GLY A 300 -6.54 -0.75 -15.27
N LYS A 301 -6.20 -0.01 -16.34
CA LYS A 301 -5.44 -0.56 -17.48
C LYS A 301 -3.94 -0.51 -17.19
N PHE A 302 -3.18 -1.46 -17.74
CA PHE A 302 -1.72 -1.40 -17.65
C PHE A 302 -1.17 -0.20 -18.44
N PHE A 303 -0.28 0.57 -17.83
CA PHE A 303 0.36 1.74 -18.41
C PHE A 303 1.86 1.46 -18.54
N GLU A 304 2.27 0.96 -19.71
CA GLU A 304 3.66 0.55 -19.99
C GLU A 304 4.68 1.62 -19.60
N THR A 305 4.50 2.86 -20.06
CA THR A 305 5.47 3.93 -19.81
C THR A 305 5.52 4.30 -18.33
N GLY A 306 4.38 4.28 -17.64
CA GLY A 306 4.31 4.44 -16.18
C GLY A 306 4.98 3.30 -15.43
N PHE A 307 4.80 2.05 -15.87
CA PHE A 307 5.47 0.88 -15.29
C PHE A 307 6.98 0.93 -15.50
N GLN A 308 7.46 1.27 -16.70
CA GLN A 308 8.89 1.48 -16.94
C GLN A 308 9.46 2.51 -15.96
N LYS A 309 8.80 3.68 -15.83
CA LYS A 309 9.28 4.72 -14.91
C LYS A 309 9.29 4.26 -13.45
N LEU A 310 8.28 3.50 -13.03
CA LEU A 310 8.25 2.90 -11.71
C LEU A 310 9.38 1.87 -11.50
N TRP A 311 9.70 1.06 -12.52
CA TRP A 311 10.79 0.07 -12.45
C TRP A 311 12.17 0.72 -12.41
N ASP A 312 12.48 1.57 -13.41
CA ASP A 312 13.80 2.20 -13.59
C ASP A 312 14.20 3.06 -12.37
N GLN A 313 13.23 3.72 -11.74
CA GLN A 313 13.41 4.54 -10.54
C GLN A 313 13.16 3.77 -9.23
N GLY A 314 12.87 2.47 -9.30
CA GLY A 314 12.39 1.65 -8.18
C GLY A 314 13.44 0.81 -7.47
N TYR A 315 12.98 0.10 -6.44
CA TYR A 315 13.73 -0.78 -5.55
C TYR A 315 14.52 -1.87 -6.29
N PHE A 316 13.94 -2.48 -7.34
CA PHE A 316 14.61 -3.55 -8.08
C PHE A 316 15.92 -3.09 -8.73
N VAL A 317 15.90 -1.95 -9.42
CA VAL A 317 17.10 -1.34 -10.00
C VAL A 317 17.99 -0.76 -8.89
N ASN A 318 17.44 0.15 -8.08
CA ASN A 318 18.22 1.03 -7.21
C ASN A 318 18.63 0.40 -5.86
N LYS A 319 18.04 -0.72 -5.46
CA LYS A 319 18.36 -1.45 -4.21
C LYS A 319 18.83 -2.89 -4.42
N LEU A 320 18.33 -3.59 -5.46
CA LEU A 320 18.79 -4.95 -5.79
C LEU A 320 19.80 -5.01 -6.94
N GLY A 321 20.03 -3.90 -7.68
CA GLY A 321 20.98 -3.86 -8.79
C GLY A 321 20.53 -4.60 -10.04
N MET A 322 19.21 -4.71 -10.27
CA MET A 322 18.67 -5.26 -11.51
C MET A 322 18.77 -4.24 -12.66
N ASN A 323 18.80 -4.74 -13.90
CA ASN A 323 18.79 -3.92 -15.11
C ASN A 323 17.56 -3.00 -15.18
N THR A 324 17.72 -1.79 -15.71
CA THR A 324 16.60 -0.96 -16.21
C THR A 324 15.85 -1.68 -17.34
N ILE A 325 14.67 -1.22 -17.73
CA ILE A 325 13.94 -1.79 -18.89
C ILE A 325 14.79 -1.72 -20.17
N ALA A 326 15.48 -0.60 -20.40
CA ALA A 326 16.32 -0.41 -21.58
C ALA A 326 17.54 -1.35 -21.64
N GLU A 327 18.05 -1.80 -20.49
CA GLU A 327 19.14 -2.78 -20.40
C GLU A 327 18.60 -4.22 -20.37
N GLY A 328 17.47 -4.46 -19.71
CA GLY A 328 16.86 -5.78 -19.52
C GLY A 328 16.13 -6.33 -20.74
N GLY A 329 15.54 -5.46 -21.57
CA GLY A 329 14.96 -5.84 -22.87
C GLY A 329 16.00 -6.36 -23.87
N THR A 330 17.29 -6.15 -23.62
CA THR A 330 18.39 -6.59 -24.51
C THR A 330 18.90 -8.01 -24.23
N ASP A 331 18.03 -8.95 -23.85
CA ASP A 331 18.35 -10.37 -23.59
C ASP A 331 18.70 -11.17 -24.87
N THR A 332 19.71 -10.67 -25.58
CA THR A 332 20.40 -11.32 -26.69
C THR A 332 21.27 -12.39 -26.09
N THR A 333 21.11 -13.65 -26.53
CA THR A 333 21.74 -14.84 -25.94
C THR A 333 23.28 -14.81 -25.96
N SER A 334 23.87 -14.13 -24.99
CA SER A 334 25.31 -13.93 -24.84
C SER A 334 25.88 -14.90 -23.82
N SER A 335 26.06 -16.16 -24.24
CA SER A 335 26.87 -17.12 -23.49
C SER A 335 28.34 -16.67 -23.45
N GLN A 336 28.71 -15.86 -22.44
CA GLN A 336 30.10 -15.57 -22.14
C GLN A 336 30.66 -16.55 -21.11
N THR A 337 31.48 -17.45 -21.62
CA THR A 337 32.31 -18.44 -20.95
C THR A 337 32.88 -17.97 -19.60
N GLN A 338 32.62 -18.72 -18.53
CA GLN A 338 33.43 -18.62 -17.31
C GLN A 338 34.87 -19.04 -17.60
N THR A 339 35.79 -18.08 -17.65
CA THR A 339 37.23 -18.36 -17.67
C THR A 339 37.71 -18.56 -16.24
N THR A 340 37.95 -19.80 -15.84
CA THR A 340 38.37 -20.17 -14.47
C THR A 340 39.74 -19.61 -14.12
N ALA A 341 39.82 -18.83 -13.04
CA ALA A 341 41.08 -18.41 -12.41
C ALA A 341 41.18 -19.05 -11.01
N SER A 342 41.77 -20.25 -10.94
CA SER A 342 42.05 -20.92 -9.66
C SER A 342 43.23 -20.27 -8.95
N GLN A 343 43.20 -20.28 -7.61
CA GLN A 343 44.33 -19.89 -6.78
C GLN A 343 45.48 -20.90 -6.88
N THR A 344 46.71 -20.39 -6.93
CA THR A 344 47.91 -21.14 -6.53
C THR A 344 48.81 -20.23 -5.68
N THR A 345 49.10 -20.67 -4.47
CA THR A 345 50.13 -20.10 -3.58
C THR A 345 51.52 -20.57 -3.99
N ASP A 346 52.55 -19.73 -3.85
CA ASP A 346 53.69 -20.09 -3.01
C ASP A 346 54.55 -18.87 -2.59
N SER A 347 55.56 -19.10 -1.74
CA SER A 347 56.50 -18.09 -1.18
C SER A 347 57.98 -18.45 -1.42
N SER A 348 58.86 -17.49 -1.14
CA SER A 348 60.36 -17.53 -1.21
C SER A 348 60.95 -17.14 -2.57
N GLY A 349 62.10 -16.45 -2.66
CA GLY A 349 62.92 -15.82 -1.61
C GLY A 349 64.33 -15.45 -2.13
N SER A 350 64.98 -14.43 -1.52
CA SER A 350 66.36 -13.91 -1.78
C SER A 350 66.66 -13.42 -3.23
N GLU A 351 67.53 -12.45 -3.53
CA GLU A 351 68.40 -11.49 -2.79
C GLU A 351 68.75 -10.32 -3.80
N GLN A 352 69.56 -9.26 -3.57
CA GLN A 352 70.57 -8.92 -2.55
C GLN A 352 70.73 -7.37 -2.35
N THR A 353 71.95 -6.92 -2.07
CA THR A 353 72.54 -5.57 -1.80
C THR A 353 72.69 -4.64 -3.03
N THR A 354 72.91 -3.32 -2.93
CA THR A 354 74.07 -2.60 -2.31
C THR A 354 73.81 -1.16 -1.80
N ASP A 355 74.60 -0.76 -0.79
CA ASP A 355 75.02 0.57 -0.26
C ASP A 355 74.15 1.84 -0.45
N ALA A 356 73.90 2.75 0.52
CA ALA A 356 74.48 3.15 1.83
C ALA A 356 75.30 4.47 1.84
N SER A 357 74.89 5.43 2.68
CA SER A 357 75.72 6.34 3.50
C SER A 357 74.83 7.16 4.47
N ALA A 358 75.40 7.89 5.46
CA ALA A 358 74.66 8.43 6.61
C ALA A 358 75.15 9.78 7.16
N SER A 359 74.26 10.55 7.82
CA SER A 359 74.44 11.55 8.92
C SER A 359 73.05 12.13 9.29
N GLN A 360 72.65 12.41 10.53
CA GLN A 360 73.22 13.27 11.61
C GLN A 360 73.17 14.79 11.25
N THR A 361 72.72 15.74 12.09
CA THR A 361 72.31 15.72 13.53
C THR A 361 71.51 16.97 13.98
N THR A 362 70.77 16.85 15.11
CA THR A 362 70.43 17.85 16.17
C THR A 362 69.64 19.17 15.92
N ASP A 363 68.62 19.34 16.78
CA ASP A 363 68.06 20.48 17.55
C ASP A 363 68.78 21.88 17.51
N THR A 364 68.19 23.05 17.85
CA THR A 364 67.44 23.40 19.09
C THR A 364 66.86 24.86 19.09
N THR A 365 65.71 25.15 19.73
CA THR A 365 65.25 26.48 20.34
C THR A 365 65.14 27.77 19.48
N SER A 366 64.53 28.92 19.88
CA SER A 366 63.35 29.27 20.73
C SER A 366 63.06 30.81 20.79
N SER A 367 61.77 31.21 20.84
CA SER A 367 61.14 32.39 21.52
C SER A 367 61.49 33.89 21.23
N GLY A 368 60.43 34.73 21.16
CA GLY A 368 60.42 36.23 21.18
C GLY A 368 59.34 36.81 20.22
N MET A 369 58.29 37.64 20.52
CA MET A 369 57.96 38.73 21.48
C MET A 369 58.67 40.07 21.23
N THR A 370 58.04 41.27 21.17
CA THR A 370 56.61 41.73 21.07
C THR A 370 56.52 42.91 20.01
N ASP A 371 55.69 43.98 19.96
CA ASP A 371 54.64 44.63 20.79
C ASP A 371 53.82 45.71 19.99
N GLY A 372 52.82 46.40 20.59
CA GLY A 372 52.33 47.73 20.10
C GLY A 372 50.80 48.06 20.06
N SER A 373 50.23 48.45 21.21
CA SER A 373 49.21 49.52 21.54
C SER A 373 48.37 50.31 20.48
N GLU A 374 47.19 50.92 20.75
CA GLU A 374 46.26 51.01 21.92
C GLU A 374 44.87 51.68 21.57
N ALA A 375 43.82 51.40 22.38
CA ALA A 375 42.64 52.24 22.77
C ALA A 375 41.66 52.84 21.69
N GLN A 376 40.38 53.22 21.93
CA GLN A 376 39.52 53.27 23.14
C GLN A 376 37.97 53.23 22.82
N THR A 377 37.15 52.76 23.79
CA THR A 377 35.68 52.95 24.13
C THR A 377 34.70 53.75 23.23
N THR A 378 33.37 53.48 23.17
CA THR A 378 32.35 53.47 24.28
C THR A 378 31.12 52.53 24.10
N ASP A 379 30.32 52.45 25.18
CA ASP A 379 29.10 51.66 25.53
C ASP A 379 27.83 51.87 24.63
N ASP A 380 26.67 51.16 24.74
CA ASP A 380 25.84 50.93 25.97
C ASP A 380 24.76 49.79 25.95
N THR A 381 24.20 49.57 27.16
CA THR A 381 23.21 48.65 27.78
C THR A 381 21.79 48.63 27.16
N ALA A 382 20.90 47.60 27.16
CA ALA A 382 20.84 46.16 27.53
C ALA A 382 19.76 45.71 28.58
N SER A 383 19.06 44.59 28.29
CA SER A 383 18.24 43.70 29.17
C SER A 383 16.92 44.13 29.87
N GLN A 384 15.87 43.31 29.67
CA GLN A 384 14.72 42.96 30.58
C GLN A 384 13.74 44.09 31.01
N ASP A 385 12.49 43.88 31.48
CA ASP A 385 11.70 42.70 31.92
C ASP A 385 10.16 42.96 31.85
N THR A 386 9.29 42.00 32.23
CA THR A 386 7.86 42.15 32.69
C THR A 386 6.78 42.68 31.71
N GLN A 387 5.46 42.58 31.96
CA GLN A 387 4.57 41.45 32.39
C GLN A 387 3.07 41.79 32.14
N ASP A 388 2.29 40.80 31.67
CA ASP A 388 0.86 40.51 31.98
C ASP A 388 -0.33 41.47 31.63
N ALA A 389 -1.53 40.85 31.63
CA ALA A 389 -2.89 41.36 31.88
C ALA A 389 -3.75 42.06 30.77
N GLY A 390 -4.91 41.44 30.49
CA GLY A 390 -6.17 42.10 30.09
C GLY A 390 -6.45 42.30 28.58
N SER A 391 -7.63 42.11 27.97
CA SER A 391 -8.86 41.29 28.15
C SER A 391 -10.07 42.06 27.56
N ALA A 392 -11.05 41.33 27.01
CA ALA A 392 -12.43 41.75 26.68
C ALA A 392 -12.73 42.60 25.40
N THR A 393 -13.51 41.97 24.51
CA THR A 393 -14.73 42.44 23.79
C THR A 393 -14.79 43.83 23.10
N ASP A 394 -15.18 43.83 21.81
CA ASP A 394 -16.57 44.20 21.44
C ASP A 394 -16.96 43.75 20.00
N GLU A 395 -18.26 43.48 19.81
CA GLU A 395 -19.00 43.38 18.54
C GLU A 395 -19.86 44.67 18.42
N PRO A 396 -20.31 45.17 17.23
CA PRO A 396 -21.37 44.46 16.47
C PRO A 396 -21.50 44.69 14.94
N ASP A 397 -22.05 43.68 14.26
CA ASP A 397 -23.20 43.67 13.31
C ASP A 397 -23.36 44.65 12.10
N THR A 398 -24.05 44.14 11.07
CA THR A 398 -24.62 44.80 9.85
C THR A 398 -23.59 45.30 8.82
N THR A 399 -23.77 45.21 7.48
CA THR A 399 -24.96 45.16 6.60
C THR A 399 -24.68 44.43 5.27
N SER A 400 -25.71 43.90 4.59
CA SER A 400 -25.65 43.55 3.15
C SER A 400 -25.77 44.78 2.24
N PRO A 401 -25.47 44.63 0.93
CA PRO A 401 -26.50 45.00 -0.05
C PRO A 401 -26.82 43.86 -1.04
N ASN A 402 -28.05 43.88 -1.55
CA ASN A 402 -28.60 42.95 -2.54
C ASN A 402 -28.99 43.73 -3.80
N VAL A 403 -28.64 43.26 -5.00
CA VAL A 403 -29.05 43.86 -6.30
C VAL A 403 -29.40 42.74 -7.28
N THR A 404 -30.47 42.95 -8.05
CA THR A 404 -31.28 41.90 -8.68
C THR A 404 -31.23 41.87 -10.20
N GLY A 405 -31.42 40.68 -10.78
CA GLY A 405 -31.96 40.48 -12.13
C GLY A 405 -30.95 40.51 -13.29
N SER A 406 -31.26 39.94 -14.46
CA SER A 406 -32.40 39.08 -14.86
C SER A 406 -32.07 38.35 -16.17
N SER A 407 -32.52 37.11 -16.34
CA SER A 407 -33.45 36.73 -17.42
C SER A 407 -33.66 35.22 -17.47
N GLU A 408 -34.92 34.81 -17.56
CA GLU A 408 -35.31 33.48 -18.00
C GLU A 408 -35.03 33.28 -19.51
N SER A 409 -34.98 32.02 -19.94
CA SER A 409 -35.58 31.61 -21.20
C SER A 409 -36.20 30.22 -21.03
N GLN A 410 -37.51 30.14 -21.25
CA GLN A 410 -38.24 28.88 -21.39
C GLN A 410 -38.20 28.44 -22.87
N ASP A 411 -38.29 27.14 -23.11
CA ASP A 411 -38.91 26.62 -24.34
C ASP A 411 -39.81 25.44 -23.99
N THR A 412 -40.93 25.29 -24.70
CA THR A 412 -42.05 24.44 -24.28
C THR A 412 -42.73 23.70 -25.43
N GLY A 413 -42.44 22.40 -25.50
CA GLY A 413 -43.44 21.37 -25.83
C GLY A 413 -43.73 21.08 -27.30
N SER A 414 -43.85 19.79 -27.58
CA SER A 414 -45.10 19.25 -28.13
C SER A 414 -45.22 17.77 -27.77
N SER A 415 -46.42 17.20 -27.93
CA SER A 415 -46.79 15.84 -27.53
C SER A 415 -47.63 15.16 -28.62
N ALA A 416 -48.00 13.88 -28.36
CA ALA A 416 -49.07 13.13 -29.03
C ALA A 416 -48.62 12.31 -30.28
N PRO A 417 -49.36 11.23 -30.67
CA PRO A 417 -48.72 9.90 -30.70
C PRO A 417 -49.17 8.92 -31.82
N GLU A 418 -48.34 7.92 -32.14
CA GLU A 418 -48.66 6.66 -32.84
C GLU A 418 -47.56 5.62 -32.49
N THR A 419 -47.73 4.29 -32.54
CA THR A 419 -48.89 3.42 -32.82
C THR A 419 -48.80 2.15 -31.95
N THR A 420 -49.93 1.55 -31.60
CA THR A 420 -49.97 0.16 -31.09
C THR A 420 -49.96 -0.82 -32.25
N GLU A 421 -49.08 -1.82 -32.22
CA GLU A 421 -49.20 -3.00 -33.10
C GLU A 421 -48.99 -4.29 -32.29
N THR A 422 -49.87 -5.26 -32.52
CA THR A 422 -49.95 -6.53 -31.79
C THR A 422 -49.61 -7.68 -32.71
N THR A 423 -48.57 -8.47 -32.39
CA THR A 423 -48.31 -9.72 -33.11
C THR A 423 -48.09 -10.89 -32.15
N GLU A 424 -49.08 -11.77 -32.21
CA GLU A 424 -49.24 -13.15 -31.77
C GLU A 424 -48.04 -13.93 -31.20
N THR A 425 -48.35 -14.69 -30.13
CA THR A 425 -47.66 -15.89 -29.69
C THR A 425 -47.33 -16.86 -30.83
N ASN A 426 -46.14 -17.47 -30.78
CA ASN A 426 -45.93 -18.82 -31.33
C ASN A 426 -45.14 -19.67 -30.34
N THR A 427 -45.65 -20.85 -30.03
CA THR A 427 -45.11 -21.78 -29.02
C THR A 427 -44.60 -23.04 -29.71
N ALA A 428 -43.33 -23.36 -29.56
CA ALA A 428 -42.70 -24.58 -30.07
C ALA A 428 -41.84 -25.25 -28.97
N PRO A 429 -41.66 -26.59 -28.99
CA PRO A 429 -41.23 -27.36 -27.82
C PRO A 429 -39.71 -27.36 -27.58
N PRO A 430 -39.26 -27.68 -26.35
CA PRO A 430 -37.84 -27.84 -26.04
C PRO A 430 -37.22 -29.06 -26.73
N THR A 431 -35.99 -28.92 -27.23
CA THR A 431 -35.16 -30.05 -27.70
C THR A 431 -34.35 -30.61 -26.52
N GLU A 432 -34.24 -31.94 -26.44
CA GLU A 432 -33.65 -32.65 -25.31
C GLU A 432 -32.12 -32.49 -25.22
N THR A 433 -31.61 -32.48 -23.98
CA THR A 433 -30.17 -32.44 -23.68
C THR A 433 -29.53 -33.84 -23.86
N PRO A 434 -28.42 -33.99 -24.61
CA PRO A 434 -27.68 -35.24 -24.63
C PRO A 434 -26.89 -35.42 -23.31
N THR A 435 -27.22 -36.47 -22.57
CA THR A 435 -26.52 -36.85 -21.32
C THR A 435 -25.08 -37.28 -21.60
N VAL A 436 -24.11 -36.59 -21.01
CA VAL A 436 -22.69 -37.01 -21.03
C VAL A 436 -22.32 -37.61 -19.67
N THR A 437 -21.97 -38.90 -19.67
CA THR A 437 -21.49 -39.62 -18.48
C THR A 437 -20.10 -39.12 -18.08
N PRO A 438 -19.84 -38.80 -16.79
CA PRO A 438 -18.50 -38.42 -16.35
C PRO A 438 -17.56 -39.62 -16.28
N GLU A 439 -16.44 -39.56 -16.99
CA GLU A 439 -15.36 -40.53 -16.90
C GLU A 439 -14.45 -40.22 -15.68
N ALA A 440 -13.96 -41.26 -15.00
CA ALA A 440 -13.24 -41.10 -13.73
C ALA A 440 -11.79 -40.58 -13.94
N PRO A 441 -11.29 -39.64 -13.11
CA PRO A 441 -9.96 -39.07 -13.30
C PRO A 441 -8.84 -40.07 -12.96
N VAL A 442 -7.97 -40.33 -13.94
CA VAL A 442 -6.74 -41.12 -13.74
C VAL A 442 -5.74 -40.30 -12.93
N ALA A 443 -5.25 -40.86 -11.82
CA ALA A 443 -4.30 -40.18 -10.95
C ALA A 443 -2.92 -40.03 -11.62
N GLN A 444 -2.52 -38.79 -11.95
CA GLN A 444 -1.15 -38.46 -12.34
C GLN A 444 -0.37 -37.92 -11.14
N THR A 445 0.66 -38.66 -10.71
CA THR A 445 1.58 -38.25 -9.65
C THR A 445 2.61 -37.25 -10.18
N SER A 446 2.39 -35.95 -9.96
CA SER A 446 3.37 -34.90 -10.27
C SER A 446 4.44 -34.80 -9.18
N ASN A 447 5.71 -34.80 -9.57
CA ASN A 447 6.84 -34.79 -8.63
C ASN A 447 7.07 -33.41 -8.02
N CYS A 448 6.77 -33.26 -6.72
CA CYS A 448 7.06 -32.02 -5.98
C CYS A 448 8.57 -31.80 -5.82
N LYS A 449 9.13 -30.84 -6.59
CA LYS A 449 10.55 -30.44 -6.49
C LYS A 449 10.75 -29.45 -5.35
N VAL A 450 11.17 -29.96 -4.19
CA VAL A 450 11.57 -29.14 -3.03
C VAL A 450 12.72 -28.19 -3.40
N ARG A 451 12.44 -26.87 -3.46
CA ARG A 451 13.48 -25.83 -3.58
C ARG A 451 14.18 -25.63 -2.23
N ARG A 452 15.43 -26.08 -2.09
CA ARG A 452 16.29 -25.72 -0.93
C ARG A 452 16.60 -24.21 -0.97
N ARG A 453 16.26 -23.47 0.09
CA ARG A 453 16.84 -22.13 0.34
C ARG A 453 18.34 -22.26 0.58
N VAL A 454 19.16 -21.47 -0.11
CA VAL A 454 20.58 -21.30 0.19
C VAL A 454 20.71 -20.11 1.13
N ARG A 455 21.04 -20.36 2.40
CA ARG A 455 21.59 -19.32 3.28
C ARG A 455 23.09 -19.21 3.02
N LYS A 456 23.59 -18.00 2.81
CA LYS A 456 24.98 -17.66 3.18
C LYS A 456 24.97 -17.13 4.62
N LEU A 457 26.13 -17.26 5.25
CA LEU A 457 26.44 -16.73 6.58
C LEU A 457 26.80 -15.24 6.47
#